data_AF-A0A671WZ24-F1
#
_entry.id   AF-A0A671WZ24-F1
#
_cell.length_a   1.000
_cell.length_b   1.000
_cell.length_c   1.000
_cell.angle_alpha   90.00
_cell.angle_beta   90.00
_cell.angle_gamma   90.00
#
_symmetry.space_group_name_H-M   'P 1'
#
loop_
_entity.id
_entity.type
_entity.pdbx_description
1 polymer ?
#
loop_
_entity_poly.entity_id
_entity_poly.type
_entity_poly.pdbx_seq_one_letter_code
_entity_poly.pdbx_strand_id
1 'polypeptide(L)'
;MLLRFLLLGAFFLSRAECYFSEEKYPEESKMQPPTVVIAIIARNTAHSLPYYLGALERLDYPKDRITVWAATDHNADNTTAVLKEWLTYMQKYYHYVEWRPMDQPTSYVGELGPKHWPNSRYEYVMKLKQAALNFARKRWADYILFADTDNILTNPATLNLLIAENKSVIAPMLDSQGAYSNYWCGITPQGYYRRTAEYFPTRHRHRTGCYPVPMVHSTMLLDLRKAGMKKLAFFPPHKDYSWPYDDIIVFAFSCRAAEIQMYLCNKERYGYLNVPAKPHHTLEDDRLNFVHVLLESMIDGPPMSPSRYVHMFQKQRDLMGFDEIYLVNLRRRPDRRDRMLFSLNELEIDVKVVDAVDGNALNSSDIKVLGVDLLPGYYDPFSGRTLTKGEVGCFLSHFFIWKEMFSIYCLFSSSLLFFLSFFCCCRYLGRKQVNPGNEEPVENVRNLVMADYSYWTLSYAISQQGAQKLLNAEPLSKMLPVDEFLPIMYDKHPNEAYKSHFPNRNLQAFSTRPLLVQPCHYAGDPQWVSDTETSTLWDDDSVRTDWRGSHKTLKGAAPPPDMLSGTYKDEL
;
A
#
# COMPACT_ATOMS: atom_id res chain seq x y z
N MET A 1 -5.30 37.47 55.94
CA MET A 1 -6.76 37.20 55.96
C MET A 1 -7.48 38.51 55.68
N LEU A 2 -8.32 38.73 54.68
CA LEU A 2 -8.95 37.88 53.68
C LEU A 2 -9.21 38.80 52.47
N LEU A 3 -8.54 38.54 51.35
CA LEU A 3 -8.77 39.17 50.05
C LEU A 3 -9.71 38.22 49.29
N ARG A 4 -11.03 38.44 49.30
CA ARG A 4 -11.99 37.69 48.48
C ARG A 4 -13.13 38.60 48.04
N PHE A 5 -13.46 38.48 46.75
CA PHE A 5 -14.55 39.12 45.98
C PHE A 5 -14.15 40.28 45.05
N LEU A 6 -13.22 39.98 44.14
CA LEU A 6 -13.14 40.59 42.80
C LEU A 6 -13.14 39.45 41.78
N LEU A 7 -14.31 38.84 41.57
CA LEU A 7 -14.54 37.82 40.54
C LEU A 7 -16.05 37.79 40.25
N LEU A 8 -16.49 38.68 39.36
CA LEU A 8 -17.73 38.56 38.59
C LEU A 8 -17.69 39.53 37.39
N GLY A 9 -16.56 39.52 36.67
CA GLY A 9 -16.50 39.96 35.28
C GLY A 9 -16.93 38.80 34.39
N ALA A 10 -18.19 38.39 34.51
CA ALA A 10 -18.78 37.45 33.57
C ALA A 10 -18.84 38.18 32.22
N PHE A 11 -18.09 37.65 31.25
CA PHE A 11 -18.22 37.93 29.83
C PHE A 11 -19.68 37.71 29.41
N PHE A 12 -20.51 38.75 29.56
CA PHE A 12 -21.68 38.91 28.72
C PHE A 12 -21.16 39.21 27.32
N LEU A 13 -21.04 38.15 26.52
CA LEU A 13 -21.15 38.26 25.07
C LEU A 13 -22.40 39.09 24.80
N SER A 14 -22.22 40.35 24.39
CA SER A 14 -23.32 41.14 23.86
C SER A 14 -23.81 40.42 22.61
N ARG A 15 -24.86 39.62 22.74
CA ARG A 15 -25.81 39.50 21.64
C ARG A 15 -26.24 40.94 21.39
N ALA A 16 -25.88 41.48 20.22
CA ALA A 16 -26.49 42.71 19.75
C ALA A 16 -28.00 42.43 19.69
N GLU A 17 -28.72 42.85 20.73
CA GLU A 17 -30.18 42.84 20.71
C GLU A 17 -30.59 43.83 19.62
N CYS A 18 -31.25 43.30 18.60
CA CYS A 18 -31.65 44.05 17.40
C CYS A 18 -32.52 45.26 17.78
N TYR A 19 -32.22 46.41 17.19
CA TYR A 19 -32.90 47.69 17.41
C TYR A 19 -34.36 47.72 16.89
N PHE A 20 -34.73 46.79 15.99
CA PHE A 20 -36.09 46.67 15.42
C PHE A 20 -36.62 45.25 15.63
N SER A 21 -37.52 45.08 16.61
CA SER A 21 -38.08 43.79 17.03
C SER A 21 -39.15 43.23 16.09
N GLU A 22 -39.66 44.04 15.16
CA GLU A 22 -40.76 43.69 14.26
C GLU A 22 -40.32 43.26 12.84
N GLU A 23 -39.04 43.47 12.49
CA GLU A 23 -38.52 43.11 11.16
C GLU A 23 -37.98 41.67 11.14
N LYS A 24 -38.57 40.83 10.27
CA LYS A 24 -38.02 39.51 9.94
C LYS A 24 -36.89 39.68 8.92
N TYR A 25 -35.65 39.77 9.39
CA TYR A 25 -34.49 39.79 8.51
C TYR A 25 -34.20 38.41 7.94
N PRO A 26 -33.84 38.30 6.65
CA PRO A 26 -33.30 37.06 6.10
C PRO A 26 -31.96 36.72 6.80
N GLU A 27 -31.66 35.44 6.93
CA GLU A 27 -30.35 35.00 7.42
C GLU A 27 -29.24 35.45 6.47
N GLU A 28 -28.10 35.86 7.04
CA GLU A 28 -26.92 36.26 6.29
C GLU A 28 -26.43 35.14 5.35
N SER A 29 -25.93 35.53 4.18
CA SER A 29 -25.43 34.58 3.19
C SER A 29 -24.13 33.90 3.66
N LYS A 30 -23.87 32.67 3.19
CA LYS A 30 -22.65 31.94 3.55
C LYS A 30 -21.42 32.57 2.90
N MET A 31 -20.32 32.63 3.66
CA MET A 31 -19.02 33.06 3.15
C MET A 31 -18.53 32.13 2.03
N GLN A 32 -17.94 32.71 1.00
CA GLN A 32 -17.23 31.95 -0.03
C GLN A 32 -15.98 31.29 0.55
N PRO A 33 -15.62 30.07 0.12
CA PRO A 33 -14.37 29.42 0.53
C PRO A 33 -13.15 30.27 0.15
N PRO A 34 -12.05 30.23 0.92
CA PRO A 34 -10.81 30.92 0.59
C PRO A 34 -10.27 30.60 -0.82
N THR A 35 -9.43 31.48 -1.36
CA THR A 35 -8.70 31.20 -2.61
C THR A 35 -7.48 30.34 -2.34
N VAL A 36 -7.22 29.35 -3.22
CA VAL A 36 -6.10 28.41 -3.04
C VAL A 36 -5.25 28.38 -4.31
N VAL A 37 -3.94 28.51 -4.17
CA VAL A 37 -2.98 28.17 -5.23
C VAL A 37 -2.48 26.75 -5.00
N ILE A 38 -2.52 25.89 -6.02
CA ILE A 38 -1.88 24.57 -5.99
C ILE A 38 -0.61 24.64 -6.83
N ALA A 39 0.54 24.41 -6.20
CA ALA A 39 1.84 24.40 -6.86
C ALA A 39 2.22 22.97 -7.25
N ILE A 40 2.29 22.70 -8.56
CA ILE A 40 2.70 21.43 -9.16
C ILE A 40 4.11 21.60 -9.72
N ILE A 41 5.08 20.92 -9.13
CA ILE A 41 6.47 20.88 -9.62
C ILE A 41 6.76 19.44 -10.01
N ALA A 42 6.84 19.16 -11.30
CA ALA A 42 6.90 17.80 -11.83
C ALA A 42 8.22 17.55 -12.56
N ARG A 43 8.91 16.47 -12.18
CA ARG A 43 10.10 15.97 -12.88
C ARG A 43 10.08 14.44 -12.88
N ASN A 44 10.10 13.81 -14.05
CA ASN A 44 10.22 12.35 -14.20
C ASN A 44 9.16 11.57 -13.41
N THR A 45 7.91 12.01 -13.48
CA THR A 45 6.77 11.49 -12.73
C THR A 45 5.63 11.05 -13.64
N ALA A 46 5.88 10.75 -14.92
CA ALA A 46 4.83 10.37 -15.87
C ALA A 46 4.01 9.14 -15.42
N HIS A 47 4.60 8.26 -14.61
CA HIS A 47 3.94 7.07 -14.07
C HIS A 47 2.94 7.37 -12.93
N SER A 48 3.21 8.37 -12.08
CA SER A 48 2.40 8.71 -10.90
C SER A 48 1.47 9.90 -11.15
N LEU A 49 1.87 10.79 -12.06
CA LEU A 49 1.18 12.03 -12.37
C LEU A 49 -0.30 11.84 -12.76
N PRO A 50 -0.71 10.82 -13.54
CA PRO A 50 -2.14 10.60 -13.84
C PRO A 50 -2.98 10.39 -12.59
N TYR A 51 -2.47 9.66 -11.59
CA TYR A 51 -3.15 9.41 -10.32
C TYR A 51 -3.17 10.66 -9.43
N TYR A 52 -2.06 11.40 -9.41
CA TYR A 52 -1.96 12.67 -8.69
C TYR A 52 -2.97 13.70 -9.22
N LEU A 53 -3.04 13.85 -10.55
CA LEU A 53 -3.95 14.78 -11.20
C LEU A 53 -5.41 14.37 -11.00
N GLY A 54 -5.71 13.07 -11.07
CA GLY A 54 -7.03 12.54 -10.72
C GLY A 54 -7.43 12.84 -9.28
N ALA A 55 -6.49 12.78 -8.33
CA ALA A 55 -6.74 13.16 -6.94
C ALA A 55 -7.08 14.66 -6.81
N LEU A 56 -6.35 15.54 -7.50
CA LEU A 56 -6.65 16.99 -7.51
C LEU A 56 -8.03 17.32 -8.11
N GLU A 57 -8.41 16.62 -9.19
CA GLU A 57 -9.76 16.74 -9.77
C GLU A 57 -10.85 16.40 -8.76
N ARG A 58 -10.62 15.39 -7.92
CA ARG A 58 -11.59 14.91 -6.94
C ARG A 58 -11.62 15.70 -5.63
N LEU A 59 -10.68 16.63 -5.40
CA LEU A 59 -10.74 17.50 -4.22
C LEU A 59 -12.09 18.20 -4.14
N ASP A 60 -12.77 18.07 -3.01
CA ASP A 60 -14.06 18.67 -2.72
C ASP A 60 -13.86 20.15 -2.36
N TYR A 61 -13.51 20.93 -3.38
CA TYR A 61 -13.26 22.35 -3.27
C TYR A 61 -13.67 23.04 -4.57
N PRO A 62 -14.29 24.23 -4.54
CA PRO A 62 -14.72 24.91 -5.75
C PRO A 62 -13.52 25.17 -6.69
N LYS A 63 -13.58 24.62 -7.91
CA LYS A 63 -12.47 24.70 -8.85
C LYS A 63 -12.20 26.14 -9.30
N ASP A 64 -13.24 26.96 -9.39
CA ASP A 64 -13.18 28.40 -9.65
C ASP A 64 -12.53 29.22 -8.52
N ARG A 65 -12.27 28.60 -7.35
CA ARG A 65 -11.49 29.16 -6.23
C ARG A 65 -10.05 28.63 -6.19
N ILE A 66 -9.67 27.74 -7.11
CA ILE A 66 -8.34 27.16 -7.22
C ILE A 66 -7.61 27.74 -8.43
N THR A 67 -6.39 28.24 -8.19
CA THR A 67 -5.42 28.57 -9.23
C THR A 67 -4.35 27.49 -9.27
N VAL A 68 -4.01 26.97 -10.44
CA VAL A 68 -2.91 26.02 -10.60
C VAL A 68 -1.66 26.74 -11.07
N TRP A 69 -0.55 26.54 -10.37
CA TRP A 69 0.78 26.95 -10.80
C TRP A 69 1.59 25.70 -11.10
N ALA A 70 1.92 25.47 -12.37
CA ALA A 70 2.56 24.24 -12.81
C ALA A 70 3.90 24.53 -13.49
N ALA A 71 4.97 23.89 -13.00
CA ALA A 71 6.30 23.92 -13.58
C ALA A 71 6.80 22.49 -13.80
N THR A 72 7.48 22.28 -14.93
CA THR A 72 8.09 20.98 -15.24
C THR A 72 9.37 21.16 -16.02
N ASP A 73 10.38 20.37 -15.67
CA ASP A 73 11.75 20.52 -16.14
C ASP A 73 12.55 19.22 -15.98
N HIS A 74 13.72 19.12 -16.63
CA HIS A 74 14.66 17.99 -16.49
C HIS A 74 13.98 16.61 -16.61
N ASN A 75 13.04 16.50 -17.55
CA ASN A 75 12.30 15.28 -17.85
C ASN A 75 13.04 14.45 -18.90
N ALA A 76 13.23 13.17 -18.58
CA ALA A 76 13.63 12.12 -19.50
C ALA A 76 12.42 11.27 -19.95
N ASP A 77 11.26 11.42 -19.30
CA ASP A 77 9.99 10.75 -19.63
C ASP A 77 8.93 11.71 -20.18
N ASN A 78 7.69 11.21 -20.33
CA ASN A 78 6.55 11.96 -20.86
C ASN A 78 5.86 12.91 -19.87
N THR A 79 6.51 13.29 -18.75
CA THR A 79 5.91 14.14 -17.71
C THR A 79 5.34 15.44 -18.28
N THR A 80 6.11 16.14 -19.14
CA THR A 80 5.66 17.40 -19.77
C THR A 80 4.39 17.22 -20.59
N ALA A 81 4.30 16.12 -21.35
CA ALA A 81 3.16 15.85 -22.23
C ALA A 81 1.89 15.55 -21.41
N VAL A 82 1.99 14.68 -20.40
CA VAL A 82 0.89 14.33 -19.49
C VAL A 82 0.34 15.57 -18.78
N LEU A 83 1.23 16.40 -18.24
CA LEU A 83 0.82 17.60 -17.52
C LEU A 83 0.16 18.62 -18.47
N LYS A 84 0.70 18.79 -19.68
CA LYS A 84 0.13 19.68 -20.70
C LYS A 84 -1.26 19.23 -21.14
N GLU A 85 -1.47 17.94 -21.37
CA GLU A 85 -2.78 17.38 -21.72
C GLU A 85 -3.82 17.76 -20.66
N TRP A 86 -3.53 17.46 -19.40
CA TRP A 86 -4.42 17.75 -18.29
C TRP A 86 -4.73 19.24 -18.13
N LEU A 87 -3.69 20.10 -18.14
CA LEU A 87 -3.85 21.54 -17.97
C LEU A 87 -4.70 22.15 -19.09
N THR A 88 -4.57 21.64 -20.32
CA THR A 88 -5.35 22.11 -21.47
C THR A 88 -6.85 21.89 -21.29
N TYR A 89 -7.25 20.78 -20.64
CA TYR A 89 -8.64 20.54 -20.31
C TYR A 89 -9.08 21.31 -19.06
N MET A 90 -8.25 21.29 -18.00
CA MET A 90 -8.63 21.79 -16.68
C MET A 90 -8.60 23.32 -16.54
N GLN A 91 -7.92 24.04 -17.44
CA GLN A 91 -7.97 25.51 -17.50
C GLN A 91 -9.41 26.07 -17.65
N LYS A 92 -10.36 25.24 -18.11
CA LYS A 92 -11.78 25.62 -18.25
C LYS A 92 -12.53 25.63 -16.91
N TYR A 93 -12.05 24.89 -15.92
CA TYR A 93 -12.71 24.71 -14.63
C TYR A 93 -12.00 25.47 -13.50
N TYR A 94 -10.66 25.54 -13.56
CA TYR A 94 -9.88 26.28 -12.57
C TYR A 94 -9.95 27.79 -12.80
N HIS A 95 -9.80 28.56 -11.72
CA HIS A 95 -9.78 30.03 -11.78
C HIS A 95 -8.74 30.56 -12.78
N TYR A 96 -7.53 29.99 -12.71
CA TYR A 96 -6.41 30.35 -13.55
C TYR A 96 -5.39 29.21 -13.56
N VAL A 97 -4.65 29.10 -14.67
CA VAL A 97 -3.55 28.14 -14.83
C VAL A 97 -2.31 28.91 -15.28
N GLU A 98 -1.24 28.84 -14.49
CA GLU A 98 0.11 29.27 -14.87
C GLU A 98 0.90 28.05 -15.34
N TRP A 99 1.32 28.03 -16.61
CA TRP A 99 2.07 26.92 -17.20
C TRP A 99 3.51 27.31 -17.52
N ARG A 100 4.49 26.56 -16.98
CA ARG A 100 5.92 26.86 -17.08
C ARG A 100 6.73 25.61 -17.47
N PRO A 101 6.65 25.15 -18.72
CA PRO A 101 7.43 24.02 -19.20
C PRO A 101 8.88 24.41 -19.50
N MET A 102 9.79 23.47 -19.33
CA MET A 102 11.18 23.57 -19.75
C MET A 102 11.65 22.23 -20.29
N ASP A 103 11.81 22.12 -21.61
CA ASP A 103 12.15 20.85 -22.26
C ASP A 103 13.65 20.49 -22.14
N GLN A 104 14.50 21.49 -21.92
CA GLN A 104 15.95 21.32 -21.80
C GLN A 104 16.53 22.14 -20.65
N PRO A 105 17.57 21.62 -19.95
CA PRO A 105 18.16 20.30 -20.14
C PRO A 105 17.27 19.19 -19.54
N THR A 106 17.49 17.92 -19.94
CA THR A 106 16.74 16.75 -19.43
C THR A 106 17.35 16.12 -18.18
N SER A 107 18.55 16.55 -17.78
CA SER A 107 19.32 16.02 -16.64
C SER A 107 20.20 17.11 -16.01
N TYR A 108 20.55 16.95 -14.73
CA TYR A 108 21.51 17.83 -14.07
C TYR A 108 22.95 17.38 -14.33
N VAL A 109 23.86 18.34 -14.48
CA VAL A 109 25.29 18.06 -14.63
C VAL A 109 25.79 17.31 -13.40
N GLY A 110 26.44 16.16 -13.62
CA GLY A 110 27.00 15.31 -12.55
C GLY A 110 25.98 14.47 -11.80
N GLU A 111 24.73 14.35 -12.28
CA GLU A 111 23.78 13.43 -11.66
C GLU A 111 24.12 11.96 -11.97
N LEU A 112 24.00 11.06 -10.98
CA LEU A 112 24.25 9.62 -11.15
C LEU A 112 23.10 8.92 -11.87
N GLY A 113 21.92 9.52 -11.85
CA GLY A 113 20.68 8.99 -12.39
C GLY A 113 19.54 9.98 -12.15
N PRO A 114 18.34 9.73 -12.74
CA PRO A 114 17.21 10.65 -12.70
C PRO A 114 16.66 10.90 -11.27
N LYS A 115 16.98 10.01 -10.34
CA LYS A 115 16.59 10.08 -8.93
C LYS A 115 17.69 10.61 -8.00
N HIS A 116 18.85 10.95 -8.52
CA HIS A 116 19.89 11.63 -7.74
C HIS A 116 19.47 13.08 -7.42
N TRP A 117 19.81 13.53 -6.21
CA TRP A 117 19.58 14.90 -5.73
C TRP A 117 20.89 15.67 -5.52
N PRO A 118 21.51 16.18 -6.60
CA PRO A 118 22.66 17.06 -6.47
C PRO A 118 22.25 18.44 -5.93
N ASN A 119 23.19 19.21 -5.36
CA ASN A 119 22.94 20.56 -4.83
C ASN A 119 22.30 21.50 -5.86
N SER A 120 22.65 21.37 -7.14
CA SER A 120 22.04 22.13 -8.25
C SER A 120 20.54 21.86 -8.39
N ARG A 121 20.10 20.62 -8.18
CA ARG A 121 18.69 20.24 -8.16
C ARG A 121 17.97 20.83 -6.95
N TYR A 122 18.53 20.70 -5.75
CA TYR A 122 17.95 21.31 -4.54
C TYR A 122 17.77 22.82 -4.72
N GLU A 123 18.80 23.52 -5.19
CA GLU A 123 18.74 24.95 -5.44
C GLU A 123 17.62 25.33 -6.43
N TYR A 124 17.52 24.59 -7.54
CA TYR A 124 16.53 24.85 -8.56
C TYR A 124 15.10 24.61 -8.07
N VAL A 125 14.86 23.49 -7.36
CA VAL A 125 13.55 23.19 -6.74
C VAL A 125 13.17 24.26 -5.72
N MET A 126 14.11 24.72 -4.90
CA MET A 126 13.86 25.83 -3.95
C MET A 126 13.48 27.13 -4.67
N LYS A 127 14.14 27.45 -5.80
CA LYS A 127 13.77 28.61 -6.65
C LYS A 127 12.37 28.46 -7.23
N LEU A 128 11.98 27.27 -7.69
CA LEU A 128 10.61 27.01 -8.18
C LEU A 128 9.57 27.16 -7.06
N LYS A 129 9.81 26.56 -5.88
CA LYS A 129 8.93 26.70 -4.70
C LYS A 129 8.80 28.17 -4.29
N GLN A 130 9.89 28.94 -4.32
CA GLN A 130 9.86 30.38 -4.06
C GLN A 130 9.08 31.16 -5.13
N ALA A 131 9.24 30.80 -6.41
CA ALA A 131 8.50 31.44 -7.50
C ALA A 131 6.98 31.22 -7.36
N ALA A 132 6.56 29.99 -7.02
CA ALA A 132 5.16 29.66 -6.73
C ALA A 132 4.61 30.45 -5.52
N LEU A 133 5.39 30.54 -4.43
CA LEU A 133 5.01 31.32 -3.25
C LEU A 133 4.87 32.81 -3.57
N ASN A 134 5.80 33.37 -4.34
CA ASN A 134 5.74 34.77 -4.79
C ASN A 134 4.55 35.01 -5.73
N PHE A 135 4.24 34.06 -6.61
CA PHE A 135 3.07 34.12 -7.46
C PHE A 135 1.78 34.16 -6.64
N ALA A 136 1.62 33.27 -5.66
CA ALA A 136 0.45 33.24 -4.78
C ALA A 136 0.27 34.54 -4.00
N ARG A 137 1.35 35.10 -3.45
CA ARG A 137 1.33 36.41 -2.77
C ARG A 137 0.90 37.54 -3.70
N LYS A 138 1.43 37.60 -4.92
CA LYS A 138 1.08 38.64 -5.91
C LYS A 138 -0.38 38.54 -6.37
N ARG A 139 -0.96 37.35 -6.35
CA ARG A 139 -2.36 37.08 -6.69
C ARG A 139 -3.32 37.21 -5.50
N TRP A 140 -2.84 37.60 -4.33
CA TRP A 140 -3.64 37.69 -3.10
C TRP A 140 -4.35 36.38 -2.75
N ALA A 141 -3.70 35.24 -3.03
CA ALA A 141 -4.24 33.96 -2.64
C ALA A 141 -4.25 33.82 -1.10
N ASP A 142 -5.32 33.28 -0.55
CA ASP A 142 -5.44 33.04 0.89
C ASP A 142 -4.53 31.88 1.33
N TYR A 143 -4.43 30.84 0.50
CA TYR A 143 -3.63 29.66 0.76
C TYR A 143 -2.78 29.25 -0.45
N ILE A 144 -1.69 28.55 -0.18
CA ILE A 144 -0.94 27.79 -1.19
C ILE A 144 -0.69 26.36 -0.70
N LEU A 145 -1.08 25.39 -1.52
CA LEU A 145 -0.80 23.97 -1.34
C LEU A 145 0.41 23.60 -2.20
N PHE A 146 1.47 23.13 -1.55
CA PHE A 146 2.54 22.38 -2.20
C PHE A 146 2.22 20.90 -2.07
N ALA A 147 2.23 20.16 -3.17
CA ALA A 147 2.07 18.71 -3.17
C ALA A 147 2.97 18.09 -4.24
N ASP A 148 3.98 17.35 -3.81
CA ASP A 148 4.87 16.58 -4.69
C ASP A 148 4.04 15.62 -5.56
N THR A 149 4.45 15.44 -6.82
CA THR A 149 3.61 14.75 -7.83
C THR A 149 3.50 13.23 -7.67
N ASP A 150 4.20 12.66 -6.69
CA ASP A 150 4.12 11.27 -6.23
C ASP A 150 3.33 11.12 -4.91
N ASN A 151 2.74 12.20 -4.40
CA ASN A 151 1.87 12.19 -3.21
C ASN A 151 0.40 12.24 -3.61
N ILE A 152 -0.34 11.16 -3.37
CA ILE A 152 -1.70 11.01 -3.85
C ILE A 152 -2.69 11.31 -2.74
N LEU A 153 -3.38 12.46 -2.84
CA LEU A 153 -4.44 12.88 -1.90
C LEU A 153 -5.74 12.14 -2.16
N THR A 154 -5.85 10.92 -1.63
CA THR A 154 -7.04 10.08 -1.84
C THR A 154 -8.28 10.61 -1.13
N ASN A 155 -8.14 11.44 -0.11
CA ASN A 155 -9.26 12.05 0.61
C ASN A 155 -9.70 13.38 -0.05
N PRO A 156 -10.91 13.44 -0.65
CA PRO A 156 -11.44 14.65 -1.29
C PRO A 156 -11.52 15.87 -0.36
N ALA A 157 -11.75 15.66 0.94
CA ALA A 157 -11.96 16.72 1.92
C ALA A 157 -10.65 17.34 2.43
N THR A 158 -9.48 16.90 1.96
CA THR A 158 -8.16 17.29 2.47
C THR A 158 -8.01 18.80 2.61
N LEU A 159 -8.33 19.59 1.58
CA LEU A 159 -8.20 21.05 1.65
C LEU A 159 -9.07 21.67 2.75
N ASN A 160 -10.36 21.30 2.80
CA ASN A 160 -11.29 21.83 3.81
C ASN A 160 -10.84 21.48 5.23
N LEU A 161 -10.41 20.24 5.45
CA LEU A 161 -9.95 19.75 6.74
C LEU A 161 -8.70 20.52 7.21
N LEU A 162 -7.71 20.73 6.33
CA LEU A 162 -6.49 21.45 6.68
C LEU A 162 -6.75 22.95 6.90
N ILE A 163 -7.63 23.56 6.10
CA ILE A 163 -8.07 24.95 6.26
C ILE A 163 -8.74 25.16 7.62
N ALA A 164 -9.59 24.20 8.04
CA ALA A 164 -10.30 24.26 9.32
C ALA A 164 -9.39 24.24 10.55
N GLU A 165 -8.20 23.64 10.46
CA GLU A 165 -7.21 23.65 11.56
C GLU A 165 -6.59 25.04 11.81
N ASN A 166 -6.72 25.98 10.86
CA ASN A 166 -6.26 27.37 10.96
C ASN A 166 -4.79 27.49 11.42
N LYS A 167 -3.89 26.75 10.78
CA LYS A 167 -2.45 26.73 11.06
C LYS A 167 -1.66 27.45 9.97
N SER A 168 -0.50 28.00 10.33
CA SER A 168 0.36 28.74 9.39
C SER A 168 0.98 27.83 8.33
N VAL A 169 1.51 26.69 8.76
CA VAL A 169 2.04 25.62 7.90
C VAL A 169 1.51 24.30 8.44
N ILE A 170 0.78 23.55 7.63
CA ILE A 170 0.19 22.27 8.02
C ILE A 170 0.36 21.23 6.92
N ALA A 171 0.76 20.02 7.31
CA ALA A 171 0.80 18.87 6.42
C ALA A 171 -0.24 17.83 6.81
N PRO A 172 -0.96 17.24 5.85
CA PRO A 172 -1.69 16.01 6.08
C PRO A 172 -0.69 14.86 6.26
N MET A 173 -0.89 14.01 7.26
CA MET A 173 -0.09 12.79 7.40
C MET A 173 -0.48 11.82 6.28
N LEU A 174 0.49 11.51 5.41
CA LEU A 174 0.34 10.56 4.32
C LEU A 174 0.91 9.20 4.71
N ASP A 175 0.25 8.14 4.27
CA ASP A 175 0.67 6.76 4.53
C ASP A 175 1.69 6.29 3.47
N SER A 176 2.64 5.44 3.85
CA SER A 176 3.63 4.89 2.92
C SER A 176 4.09 3.51 3.35
N GLN A 177 4.77 2.82 2.43
CA GLN A 177 5.53 1.61 2.72
C GLN A 177 6.49 1.83 3.91
N GLY A 178 6.53 0.85 4.82
CA GLY A 178 7.46 0.79 5.95
C GLY A 178 7.30 1.95 6.95
N ALA A 179 8.42 2.56 7.32
CA ALA A 179 8.49 3.58 8.37
C ALA A 179 8.79 5.00 7.84
N TYR A 180 8.81 5.23 6.53
CA TYR A 180 9.03 6.57 5.94
C TYR A 180 7.80 7.46 6.10
N SER A 181 7.93 8.78 6.25
CA SER A 181 6.78 9.68 6.35
C SER A 181 7.12 11.09 5.91
N ASN A 182 6.11 11.92 5.70
CA ASN A 182 6.24 13.32 5.30
C ASN A 182 6.46 14.30 6.47
N TYR A 183 6.98 13.83 7.61
CA TYR A 183 7.23 14.64 8.80
C TYR A 183 8.32 14.04 9.68
N TRP A 184 8.97 14.90 10.48
CA TRP A 184 9.93 14.45 11.50
C TRP A 184 9.43 14.87 12.89
N CYS A 185 9.45 13.95 13.86
CA CYS A 185 9.16 14.28 15.26
C CYS A 185 10.33 14.92 16.01
N GLY A 186 11.54 14.88 15.43
CA GLY A 186 12.74 15.37 16.08
C GLY A 186 13.80 15.78 15.07
N ILE A 187 14.59 16.79 15.45
CA ILE A 187 15.75 17.28 14.69
C ILE A 187 16.96 17.34 15.63
N THR A 188 18.14 16.98 15.13
CA THR A 188 19.43 17.15 15.84
C THR A 188 19.87 18.62 15.79
N PRO A 189 20.81 19.07 16.65
CA PRO A 189 21.34 20.44 16.56
C PRO A 189 21.92 20.81 15.19
N GLN A 190 22.39 19.81 14.42
CA GLN A 190 22.92 19.94 13.06
C GLN A 190 21.84 19.93 11.96
N GLY A 191 20.55 19.84 12.31
CA GLY A 191 19.46 19.90 11.33
C GLY A 191 19.03 18.56 10.73
N TYR A 192 19.54 17.42 11.24
CA TYR A 192 19.20 16.09 10.73
C TYR A 192 18.03 15.43 11.46
N TYR A 193 17.41 14.44 10.81
CA TYR A 193 16.36 13.61 11.38
C TYR A 193 16.78 12.98 12.71
N ARG A 194 15.88 13.05 13.71
CA ARG A 194 16.01 12.34 14.98
C ARG A 194 14.71 11.61 15.30
N ARG A 195 14.76 10.28 15.39
CA ARG A 195 13.62 9.46 15.83
C ARG A 195 13.29 9.72 17.30
N THR A 196 12.01 9.78 17.62
CA THR A 196 11.50 9.99 18.99
C THR A 196 10.48 8.92 19.35
N ALA A 197 10.20 8.74 20.64
CA ALA A 197 9.19 7.79 21.13
C ALA A 197 7.79 8.06 20.56
N GLU A 198 7.48 9.33 20.25
CA GLU A 198 6.18 9.75 19.69
C GLU A 198 5.98 9.38 18.21
N TYR A 199 7.02 8.92 17.49
CA TYR A 199 6.93 8.70 16.04
C TYR A 199 5.91 7.61 15.67
N PHE A 200 6.10 6.40 16.21
CA PHE A 200 5.23 5.26 15.89
C PHE A 200 3.79 5.44 16.41
N PRO A 201 3.56 5.92 17.66
CA PRO A 201 2.20 6.25 18.11
C PRO A 201 1.48 7.26 17.21
N THR A 202 2.19 8.25 16.67
CA THR A 202 1.62 9.24 15.74
C THR A 202 1.32 8.61 14.38
N ARG A 203 2.27 7.86 13.81
CA ARG A 203 2.14 7.20 12.50
C ARG A 203 1.01 6.18 12.50
N HIS A 204 0.96 5.31 13.51
CA HIS A 204 -0.08 4.29 13.64
C HIS A 204 -1.41 4.85 14.15
N ARG A 205 -1.53 6.19 14.27
CA ARG A 205 -2.74 6.88 14.73
C ARG A 205 -3.25 6.38 16.08
N HIS A 206 -2.37 5.90 16.97
CA HIS A 206 -2.71 5.62 18.36
C HIS A 206 -3.16 6.89 19.10
N ARG A 207 -2.69 8.05 18.61
CA ARG A 207 -3.15 9.38 19.01
C ARG A 207 -3.51 10.17 17.76
N THR A 208 -4.77 10.55 17.60
CA THR A 208 -5.25 11.37 16.48
C THR A 208 -5.34 12.84 16.88
N GLY A 209 -4.86 13.73 16.02
CA GLY A 209 -4.76 15.16 16.33
C GLY A 209 -4.00 15.97 15.29
N CYS A 210 -3.74 17.23 15.64
CA CYS A 210 -2.93 18.16 14.88
C CYS A 210 -1.78 18.65 15.77
N TYR A 211 -0.56 18.18 15.49
CA TYR A 211 0.57 18.29 16.41
C TYR A 211 1.65 19.22 15.88
N PRO A 212 2.27 20.04 16.74
CA PRO A 212 3.46 20.77 16.35
C PRO A 212 4.60 19.79 16.10
N VAL A 213 5.25 19.90 14.94
CA VAL A 213 6.41 19.09 14.59
C VAL A 213 7.53 20.00 14.09
N PRO A 214 8.81 19.63 14.30
CA PRO A 214 9.93 20.43 13.84
C PRO A 214 10.11 20.45 12.33
N MET A 215 9.47 19.54 11.58
CA MET A 215 9.51 19.51 10.12
C MET A 215 8.32 18.77 9.53
N VAL A 216 7.76 19.35 8.46
CA VAL A 216 6.88 18.67 7.50
C VAL A 216 7.41 18.91 6.10
N HIS A 217 7.14 17.99 5.18
CA HIS A 217 7.59 18.12 3.79
C HIS A 217 6.64 17.45 2.80
N SER A 218 6.98 17.54 1.51
CA SER A 218 6.33 16.96 0.34
C SER A 218 4.88 17.39 0.05
N THR A 219 3.99 17.33 1.03
CA THR A 219 2.64 17.91 0.93
C THR A 219 2.37 18.80 2.13
N MET A 220 2.13 20.08 1.88
CA MET A 220 1.84 21.07 2.92
C MET A 220 1.01 22.24 2.41
N LEU A 221 0.09 22.70 3.24
CA LEU A 221 -0.75 23.88 3.05
C LEU A 221 -0.21 25.04 3.89
N LEU A 222 -0.04 26.20 3.26
CA LEU A 222 0.40 27.44 3.90
C LEU A 222 -0.76 28.45 3.91
N ASP A 223 -1.06 29.04 5.07
CA ASP A 223 -2.07 30.10 5.23
C ASP A 223 -1.42 31.48 5.07
N LEU A 224 -1.48 32.05 3.87
CA LEU A 224 -0.79 33.29 3.52
C LEU A 224 -1.40 34.54 4.17
N ARG A 225 -2.59 34.42 4.78
CA ARG A 225 -3.28 35.53 5.45
C ARG A 225 -2.62 35.91 6.78
N LYS A 226 -1.86 34.99 7.39
CA LYS A 226 -1.20 35.22 8.67
C LYS A 226 0.02 36.14 8.51
N ALA A 227 0.14 37.14 9.37
CA ALA A 227 1.16 38.20 9.26
C ALA A 227 2.61 37.68 9.21
N GLY A 228 2.93 36.63 9.99
CA GLY A 228 4.27 36.02 10.02
C GLY A 228 4.71 35.43 8.67
N MET A 229 3.74 35.03 7.84
CA MET A 229 4.03 34.37 6.55
C MET A 229 4.69 35.29 5.54
N LYS A 230 4.72 36.61 5.75
CA LYS A 230 5.47 37.55 4.88
C LYS A 230 6.99 37.34 4.92
N LYS A 231 7.52 36.84 6.05
CA LYS A 231 8.96 36.60 6.26
C LYS A 231 9.42 35.25 5.69
N LEU A 232 8.48 34.34 5.42
CA LEU A 232 8.80 32.97 5.00
C LEU A 232 9.36 32.95 3.57
N ALA A 233 10.41 32.14 3.35
CA ALA A 233 11.02 31.93 2.04
C ALA A 233 11.52 30.49 1.87
N PHE A 234 11.45 29.97 0.65
CA PHE A 234 12.16 28.76 0.22
C PHE A 234 13.55 29.10 -0.33
N PHE A 235 13.72 30.29 -0.93
CA PHE A 235 14.97 30.74 -1.53
C PHE A 235 15.07 32.28 -1.54
N PRO A 236 16.28 32.87 -1.38
CA PRO A 236 17.53 32.22 -0.96
C PRO A 236 17.44 31.68 0.47
N PRO A 237 18.31 30.72 0.86
CA PRO A 237 18.42 30.30 2.26
C PRO A 237 18.66 31.49 3.19
N HIS A 238 18.22 31.36 4.44
CA HIS A 238 18.45 32.40 5.45
C HIS A 238 19.96 32.67 5.61
N LYS A 239 20.33 33.93 5.86
CA LYS A 239 21.75 34.34 5.98
C LYS A 239 22.53 33.57 7.06
N ASP A 240 21.85 33.13 8.11
CA ASP A 240 22.42 32.40 9.24
C ASP A 240 22.27 30.86 9.08
N TYR A 241 21.93 30.38 7.88
CA TYR A 241 21.75 28.96 7.60
C TYR A 241 23.09 28.21 7.61
N SER A 242 23.19 27.16 8.42
CA SER A 242 24.40 26.35 8.59
C SER A 242 24.14 24.84 8.56
N TRP A 243 22.94 24.44 8.16
CA TRP A 243 22.49 23.04 8.09
C TRP A 243 22.76 22.43 6.70
N PRO A 244 22.55 21.11 6.50
CA PRO A 244 22.74 20.46 5.20
C PRO A 244 21.93 21.12 4.09
N TYR A 245 22.51 21.24 2.89
CA TYR A 245 21.84 21.91 1.78
C TYR A 245 20.80 20.99 1.13
N ASP A 246 19.57 21.08 1.61
CA ASP A 246 18.43 20.24 1.26
C ASP A 246 17.17 21.12 1.34
N ASP A 247 16.25 20.98 0.39
CA ASP A 247 15.10 21.89 0.27
C ASP A 247 14.11 21.80 1.45
N ILE A 248 13.96 20.62 2.05
CA ILE A 248 13.08 20.41 3.20
C ILE A 248 13.72 20.93 4.49
N ILE A 249 15.04 20.78 4.63
CA ILE A 249 15.81 21.28 5.79
C ILE A 249 15.92 22.81 5.75
N VAL A 250 16.19 23.38 4.57
CA VAL A 250 16.25 24.84 4.37
C VAL A 250 14.90 25.47 4.69
N PHE A 251 13.79 24.88 4.22
CA PHE A 251 12.46 25.39 4.51
C PHE A 251 12.09 25.29 6.00
N ALA A 252 12.42 24.18 6.66
CA ALA A 252 12.20 24.02 8.11
C ALA A 252 12.96 25.07 8.93
N PHE A 253 14.22 25.35 8.55
CA PHE A 253 14.99 26.42 9.18
C PHE A 253 14.39 27.81 8.92
N SER A 254 13.91 28.07 7.70
CA SER A 254 13.21 29.31 7.35
C SER A 254 11.97 29.53 8.21
N CYS A 255 11.16 28.49 8.42
CA CYS A 255 10.02 28.53 9.35
C CYS A 255 10.49 28.86 10.78
N ARG A 256 11.53 28.20 11.26
CA ARG A 256 12.10 28.43 12.61
C ARG A 256 12.60 29.86 12.78
N ALA A 257 13.36 30.39 11.81
CA ALA A 257 13.90 31.74 11.84
C ALA A 257 12.80 32.81 11.76
N ALA A 258 11.68 32.49 11.13
CA ALA A 258 10.50 33.35 11.05
C ALA A 258 9.52 33.18 12.22
N GLU A 259 9.84 32.35 13.23
CA GLU A 259 8.97 32.01 14.37
C GLU A 259 7.63 31.39 13.94
N ILE A 260 7.66 30.59 12.87
CA ILE A 260 6.48 29.91 12.32
C ILE A 260 6.53 28.42 12.71
N GLN A 261 5.51 27.97 13.44
CA GLN A 261 5.35 26.56 13.80
C GLN A 261 4.73 25.76 12.65
N MET A 262 5.35 24.62 12.32
CA MET A 262 4.81 23.61 11.42
C MET A 262 3.94 22.59 12.17
N TYR A 263 2.88 22.12 11.53
CA TYR A 263 1.94 21.18 12.12
C TYR A 263 1.73 19.96 11.22
N LEU A 264 1.57 18.79 11.84
CA LEU A 264 1.13 17.55 11.19
C LEU A 264 -0.29 17.22 11.66
N CYS A 265 -1.19 16.96 10.72
CA CYS A 265 -2.53 16.47 11.03
C CYS A 265 -2.67 14.99 10.65
N ASN A 266 -3.05 14.14 11.60
CA ASN A 266 -3.31 12.71 11.38
C ASN A 266 -4.74 12.31 11.77
N LYS A 267 -5.66 13.27 11.89
CA LYS A 267 -7.07 13.04 12.27
C LYS A 267 -7.81 12.13 11.28
N GLU A 268 -7.47 12.26 10.00
CA GLU A 268 -8.04 11.47 8.91
C GLU A 268 -6.94 10.70 8.17
N ARG A 269 -7.35 9.76 7.33
CA ARG A 269 -6.49 9.25 6.26
C ARG A 269 -6.60 10.20 5.08
N TYR A 270 -5.51 10.91 4.79
CA TYR A 270 -5.50 11.95 3.75
C TYR A 270 -5.04 11.45 2.38
N GLY A 271 -4.17 10.45 2.36
CA GLY A 271 -3.53 9.99 1.14
C GLY A 271 -2.30 9.15 1.40
N TYR A 272 -1.56 8.92 0.33
CA TYR A 272 -0.37 8.08 0.31
C TYR A 272 0.81 8.84 -0.29
N LEU A 273 2.03 8.47 0.12
CA LEU A 273 3.26 8.97 -0.49
C LEU A 273 4.19 7.83 -0.89
N ASN A 274 4.98 8.05 -1.94
CA ASN A 274 6.02 7.11 -2.35
C ASN A 274 7.27 7.23 -1.46
N VAL A 275 8.01 6.13 -1.34
CA VAL A 275 9.29 6.13 -0.64
C VAL A 275 10.38 6.65 -1.59
N PRO A 276 11.26 7.59 -1.16
CA PRO A 276 12.29 8.14 -2.00
C PRO A 276 13.19 7.07 -2.61
N ALA A 277 13.33 7.12 -3.93
CA ALA A 277 14.23 6.27 -4.68
C ALA A 277 15.71 6.56 -4.35
N LYS A 278 16.58 5.55 -4.50
CA LYS A 278 18.03 5.71 -4.31
C LYS A 278 18.65 6.47 -5.50
N PRO A 279 19.82 7.10 -5.33
CA PRO A 279 20.45 7.89 -6.40
C PRO A 279 20.69 7.16 -7.73
N HIS A 280 20.93 5.85 -7.69
CA HIS A 280 21.19 5.00 -8.86
C HIS A 280 19.94 4.31 -9.42
N HIS A 281 18.78 4.49 -8.79
CA HIS A 281 17.53 3.93 -9.31
C HIS A 281 17.14 4.60 -10.62
N THR A 282 16.59 3.78 -11.51
CA THR A 282 16.06 4.17 -12.81
C THR A 282 14.63 4.70 -12.69
N LEU A 283 14.07 5.18 -13.81
CA LEU A 283 12.64 5.54 -13.87
C LEU A 283 11.74 4.32 -13.74
N GLU A 284 12.21 3.16 -14.19
CA GLU A 284 11.47 1.91 -14.09
C GLU A 284 11.39 1.42 -12.65
N ASP A 285 12.50 1.51 -11.89
CA ASP A 285 12.49 1.20 -10.46
C ASP A 285 11.48 2.09 -9.70
N ASP A 286 11.39 3.36 -10.08
CA ASP A 286 10.43 4.30 -9.48
C ASP A 286 8.97 3.98 -9.86
N ARG A 287 8.73 3.61 -11.12
CA ARG A 287 7.43 3.12 -11.59
C ARG A 287 6.98 1.91 -10.78
N LEU A 288 7.87 0.93 -10.57
CA LEU A 288 7.59 -0.27 -9.78
C LEU A 288 7.31 0.08 -8.31
N ASN A 289 8.09 0.97 -7.70
CA ASN A 289 7.83 1.46 -6.35
C ASN A 289 6.44 2.12 -6.24
N PHE A 290 6.05 2.90 -7.25
CA PHE A 290 4.72 3.50 -7.27
C PHE A 290 3.59 2.47 -7.42
N VAL A 291 3.79 1.40 -8.22
CA VAL A 291 2.85 0.28 -8.29
C VAL A 291 2.67 -0.35 -6.90
N HIS A 292 3.73 -0.53 -6.11
CA HIS A 292 3.60 -1.03 -4.73
C HIS A 292 2.72 -0.14 -3.85
N VAL A 293 2.88 1.18 -3.93
CA VAL A 293 2.02 2.15 -3.20
C VAL A 293 0.56 2.04 -3.64
N LEU A 294 0.32 1.90 -4.96
CA LEU A 294 -1.02 1.71 -5.49
C LEU A 294 -1.67 0.43 -4.95
N LEU A 295 -0.93 -0.68 -4.93
CA LEU A 295 -1.42 -1.95 -4.40
C LEU A 295 -1.68 -1.88 -2.89
N GLU A 296 -0.79 -1.27 -2.12
CA GLU A 296 -0.96 -1.09 -0.67
C GLU A 296 -2.18 -0.22 -0.34
N SER A 297 -2.50 0.77 -1.17
CA SER A 297 -3.68 1.62 -0.95
C SER A 297 -5.00 0.86 -0.98
N MET A 298 -5.06 -0.26 -1.70
CA MET A 298 -6.24 -1.12 -1.80
C MET A 298 -6.46 -2.04 -0.60
N ILE A 299 -5.53 -2.04 0.36
CA ILE A 299 -5.70 -2.81 1.61
C ILE A 299 -6.80 -2.18 2.45
N ASP A 300 -6.66 -0.87 2.73
CA ASP A 300 -7.52 -0.12 3.63
C ASP A 300 -8.57 0.76 2.92
N GLY A 301 -8.47 0.90 1.59
CA GLY A 301 -9.27 1.84 0.82
C GLY A 301 -9.58 1.38 -0.60
N PRO A 302 -10.37 2.17 -1.34
CA PRO A 302 -10.59 1.91 -2.76
C PRO A 302 -9.30 2.15 -3.58
N PRO A 303 -9.17 1.56 -4.76
CA PRO A 303 -8.05 1.83 -5.66
C PRO A 303 -7.98 3.30 -6.04
N MET A 304 -6.76 3.84 -6.14
CA MET A 304 -6.57 5.18 -6.67
C MET A 304 -6.97 5.21 -8.14
N SER A 305 -7.77 6.19 -8.54
CA SER A 305 -8.18 6.35 -9.93
C SER A 305 -7.36 7.43 -10.64
N PRO A 306 -6.86 7.18 -11.87
CA PRO A 306 -6.19 8.21 -12.65
C PRO A 306 -7.15 9.33 -13.06
N SER A 307 -6.59 10.41 -13.57
CA SER A 307 -7.33 11.50 -14.23
C SER A 307 -8.15 10.97 -15.40
N ARG A 308 -9.36 11.49 -15.57
CA ARG A 308 -10.19 11.20 -16.76
C ARG A 308 -9.80 12.03 -17.99
N TYR A 309 -8.91 13.00 -17.83
CA TYR A 309 -8.48 13.96 -18.85
C TYR A 309 -7.03 13.74 -19.30
N VAL A 310 -6.44 12.61 -18.91
CA VAL A 310 -5.11 12.18 -19.31
C VAL A 310 -5.24 10.82 -19.96
N HIS A 311 -4.58 10.64 -21.10
CA HIS A 311 -4.50 9.35 -21.74
C HIS A 311 -3.57 8.40 -20.97
N MET A 312 -4.08 7.23 -20.62
CA MET A 312 -3.31 6.13 -20.04
C MET A 312 -3.09 5.06 -21.11
N PHE A 313 -1.84 4.65 -21.30
CA PHE A 313 -1.54 3.51 -22.14
C PHE A 313 -2.16 2.24 -21.57
N GLN A 314 -2.66 1.39 -22.46
CA GLN A 314 -3.20 0.10 -22.06
C GLN A 314 -2.05 -0.80 -21.62
N LYS A 315 -2.19 -1.39 -20.43
CA LYS A 315 -1.21 -2.30 -19.85
C LYS A 315 -1.10 -3.57 -20.67
N GLN A 316 0.11 -4.08 -20.87
CA GLN A 316 0.37 -5.29 -21.64
C GLN A 316 0.59 -6.46 -20.68
N ARG A 317 -0.44 -7.27 -20.51
CA ARG A 317 -0.39 -8.42 -19.60
C ARG A 317 0.30 -9.61 -20.25
N ASP A 318 1.13 -10.31 -19.50
CA ASP A 318 1.75 -11.57 -19.92
C ASP A 318 1.69 -12.64 -18.82
N LEU A 319 2.11 -13.86 -19.16
CA LEU A 319 2.14 -14.98 -18.23
C LEU A 319 3.48 -15.12 -17.49
N MET A 320 4.34 -14.08 -17.49
CA MET A 320 5.66 -14.06 -16.84
C MET A 320 6.57 -15.26 -17.17
N GLY A 321 6.37 -15.88 -18.33
CA GLY A 321 7.08 -17.09 -18.75
C GLY A 321 6.50 -18.42 -18.23
N PHE A 322 5.35 -18.41 -17.55
CA PHE A 322 4.56 -19.60 -17.21
C PHE A 322 3.65 -19.99 -18.38
N ASP A 323 3.28 -21.28 -18.45
CA ASP A 323 2.29 -21.76 -19.43
C ASP A 323 0.87 -21.23 -19.12
N GLU A 324 0.54 -21.06 -17.84
CA GLU A 324 -0.75 -20.56 -17.36
C GLU A 324 -0.61 -20.05 -15.93
N ILE A 325 -1.34 -18.99 -15.58
CA ILE A 325 -1.41 -18.46 -14.21
C ILE A 325 -2.86 -18.48 -13.75
N TYR A 326 -3.15 -19.21 -12.67
CA TYR A 326 -4.51 -19.37 -12.17
C TYR A 326 -4.82 -18.41 -11.02
N LEU A 327 -5.91 -17.65 -11.16
CA LEU A 327 -6.54 -16.94 -10.04
C LEU A 327 -7.70 -17.77 -9.51
N VAL A 328 -7.48 -18.45 -8.39
CA VAL A 328 -8.51 -19.28 -7.72
C VAL A 328 -9.29 -18.41 -6.74
N ASN A 329 -10.59 -18.22 -7.01
CA ASN A 329 -11.43 -17.40 -6.14
C ASN A 329 -12.85 -17.96 -6.04
N LEU A 330 -13.43 -17.92 -4.85
CA LEU A 330 -14.81 -18.32 -4.63
C LEU A 330 -15.76 -17.39 -5.40
N ARG A 331 -16.69 -17.96 -6.17
CA ARG A 331 -17.65 -17.16 -6.97
C ARG A 331 -18.46 -16.18 -6.13
N ARG A 332 -18.76 -16.51 -4.87
CA ARG A 332 -19.47 -15.64 -3.92
C ARG A 332 -18.64 -14.49 -3.34
N ARG A 333 -17.34 -14.38 -3.66
CA ARG A 333 -16.41 -13.34 -3.17
C ARG A 333 -15.94 -12.40 -4.31
N PRO A 334 -16.85 -11.61 -4.92
CA PRO A 334 -16.45 -10.66 -5.96
C PRO A 334 -15.53 -9.56 -5.41
N ASP A 335 -15.69 -9.18 -4.14
CA ASP A 335 -14.83 -8.23 -3.42
C ASP A 335 -13.34 -8.58 -3.47
N ARG A 336 -13.00 -9.86 -3.32
CA ARG A 336 -11.63 -10.36 -3.39
C ARG A 336 -11.16 -10.56 -4.83
N ARG A 337 -12.06 -11.06 -5.68
CA ARG A 337 -11.80 -11.28 -7.11
C ARG A 337 -11.41 -9.98 -7.79
N ASP A 338 -12.24 -8.95 -7.63
CA ASP A 338 -12.06 -7.66 -8.30
C ASP A 338 -10.77 -6.97 -7.81
N ARG A 339 -10.49 -7.04 -6.51
CA ARG A 339 -9.24 -6.54 -5.94
C ARG A 339 -8.02 -7.26 -6.52
N MET A 340 -8.03 -8.58 -6.59
CA MET A 340 -6.93 -9.35 -7.15
C MET A 340 -6.75 -9.12 -8.65
N LEU A 341 -7.84 -9.06 -9.42
CA LEU A 341 -7.79 -8.75 -10.84
C LEU A 341 -7.25 -7.35 -11.10
N PHE A 342 -7.63 -6.36 -10.26
CA PHE A 342 -7.05 -5.03 -10.32
C PHE A 342 -5.54 -5.09 -10.02
N SER A 343 -5.13 -5.76 -8.94
CA SER A 343 -3.70 -5.89 -8.59
C SER A 343 -2.87 -6.54 -9.71
N LEU A 344 -3.37 -7.63 -10.28
CA LEU A 344 -2.71 -8.36 -11.36
C LEU A 344 -2.65 -7.52 -12.64
N ASN A 345 -3.70 -6.76 -12.94
CA ASN A 345 -3.67 -5.80 -14.05
C ASN A 345 -2.60 -4.71 -13.83
N GLU A 346 -2.48 -4.14 -12.63
CA GLU A 346 -1.44 -3.15 -12.31
C GLU A 346 -0.02 -3.72 -12.39
N LEU A 347 0.13 -5.01 -12.07
CA LEU A 347 1.38 -5.77 -12.21
C LEU A 347 1.65 -6.29 -13.62
N GLU A 348 0.72 -6.07 -14.56
CA GLU A 348 0.80 -6.56 -15.94
C GLU A 348 0.87 -8.10 -16.04
N ILE A 349 0.16 -8.79 -15.16
CA ILE A 349 0.09 -10.26 -15.11
C ILE A 349 -1.26 -10.72 -15.66
N ASP A 350 -1.24 -11.56 -16.69
CA ASP A 350 -2.43 -12.21 -17.21
C ASP A 350 -2.76 -13.46 -16.41
N VAL A 351 -4.05 -13.75 -16.25
CA VAL A 351 -4.50 -14.89 -15.44
C VAL A 351 -5.76 -15.53 -16.00
N LYS A 352 -5.84 -16.85 -15.86
CA LYS A 352 -7.07 -17.62 -16.00
C LYS A 352 -7.80 -17.67 -14.65
N VAL A 353 -9.00 -17.11 -14.61
CA VAL A 353 -9.82 -17.15 -13.40
C VAL A 353 -10.52 -18.50 -13.29
N VAL A 354 -10.35 -19.16 -12.15
CA VAL A 354 -11.01 -20.43 -11.81
C VAL A 354 -11.95 -20.20 -10.65
N ASP A 355 -13.21 -20.56 -10.84
CA ASP A 355 -14.20 -20.55 -9.77
C ASP A 355 -13.84 -21.66 -8.77
N ALA A 356 -13.45 -21.26 -7.56
CA ALA A 356 -13.08 -22.19 -6.50
C ALA A 356 -14.29 -23.00 -6.04
N VAL A 357 -14.04 -24.24 -5.62
CA VAL A 357 -15.05 -25.13 -5.02
C VAL A 357 -15.49 -24.54 -3.70
N ASP A 358 -16.78 -24.23 -3.62
CA ASP A 358 -17.40 -23.72 -2.42
C ASP A 358 -17.71 -24.85 -1.45
N GLY A 359 -16.85 -25.05 -0.46
CA GLY A 359 -17.06 -26.02 0.60
C GLY A 359 -18.40 -25.85 1.35
N ASN A 360 -18.85 -24.61 1.57
CA ASN A 360 -20.12 -24.33 2.27
C ASN A 360 -21.34 -24.70 1.42
N ALA A 361 -21.19 -24.80 0.10
CA ALA A 361 -22.25 -25.24 -0.79
C ALA A 361 -22.36 -26.78 -0.85
N LEU A 362 -21.37 -27.53 -0.33
CA LEU A 362 -21.38 -28.99 -0.29
C LEU A 362 -21.99 -29.49 1.01
N ASN A 363 -22.83 -30.52 0.94
CA ASN A 363 -23.24 -31.29 2.11
C ASN A 363 -22.33 -32.52 2.31
N SER A 364 -22.39 -33.18 3.48
CA SER A 364 -21.53 -34.35 3.76
C SER A 364 -21.76 -35.52 2.80
N SER A 365 -22.94 -35.66 2.18
CA SER A 365 -23.17 -36.69 1.16
C SER A 365 -22.51 -36.37 -0.17
N ASP A 366 -22.48 -35.10 -0.59
CA ASP A 366 -21.79 -34.66 -1.81
C ASP A 366 -20.29 -34.94 -1.69
N ILE A 367 -19.71 -34.65 -0.52
CA ILE A 367 -18.28 -34.89 -0.23
C ILE A 367 -17.94 -36.38 -0.35
N LYS A 368 -18.79 -37.27 0.17
CA LYS A 368 -18.61 -38.72 0.03
C LYS A 368 -18.73 -39.19 -1.42
N VAL A 369 -19.64 -38.62 -2.21
CA VAL A 369 -19.78 -38.94 -3.64
C VAL A 369 -18.55 -38.55 -4.44
N LEU A 370 -17.85 -37.48 -4.03
CA LEU A 370 -16.57 -37.07 -4.61
C LEU A 370 -15.40 -37.99 -4.23
N GLY A 371 -15.63 -39.02 -3.41
CA GLY A 371 -14.60 -39.95 -2.93
C GLY A 371 -13.64 -39.32 -1.94
N VAL A 372 -14.09 -38.27 -1.23
CA VAL A 372 -13.30 -37.59 -0.21
C VAL A 372 -13.47 -38.30 1.12
N ASP A 373 -12.38 -38.86 1.64
CA ASP A 373 -12.28 -39.43 2.97
C ASP A 373 -11.13 -38.77 3.73
N LEU A 374 -11.35 -38.50 5.02
CA LEU A 374 -10.34 -37.94 5.90
C LEU A 374 -9.19 -38.92 6.12
N LEU A 375 -7.95 -38.44 6.16
CA LEU A 375 -6.82 -39.25 6.61
C LEU A 375 -7.09 -39.83 8.02
N PRO A 376 -7.02 -41.16 8.22
CA PRO A 376 -7.24 -41.77 9.52
C PRO A 376 -6.32 -41.17 10.61
N GLY A 377 -6.92 -40.72 11.71
CA GLY A 377 -6.18 -40.16 12.85
C GLY A 377 -5.72 -38.70 12.67
N TYR A 378 -6.14 -38.01 11.60
CA TYR A 378 -5.85 -36.58 11.45
C TYR A 378 -6.65 -35.71 12.41
N TYR A 379 -5.94 -34.85 13.13
CA TYR A 379 -6.47 -33.69 13.83
C TYR A 379 -5.58 -32.49 13.55
N ASP A 380 -6.20 -31.32 13.41
CA ASP A 380 -5.50 -30.06 13.28
C ASP A 380 -4.69 -29.78 14.56
N PRO A 381 -3.38 -29.53 14.45
CA PRO A 381 -2.49 -29.44 15.61
C PRO A 381 -2.68 -28.19 16.48
N PHE A 382 -3.38 -27.16 15.99
CA PHE A 382 -3.60 -25.92 16.74
C PHE A 382 -5.00 -25.80 17.30
N SER A 383 -6.00 -26.25 16.54
CA SER A 383 -7.41 -26.15 16.89
C SER A 383 -7.98 -27.45 17.45
N GLY A 384 -7.29 -28.59 17.27
CA GLY A 384 -7.73 -29.91 17.76
C GLY A 384 -8.95 -30.49 17.03
N ARG A 385 -9.41 -29.85 15.95
CA ARG A 385 -10.57 -30.27 15.14
C ARG A 385 -10.15 -31.11 13.93
N THR A 386 -11.13 -31.75 13.30
CA THR A 386 -11.00 -32.37 11.99
C THR A 386 -11.13 -31.33 10.86
N LEU A 387 -11.18 -31.80 9.60
CA LEU A 387 -11.36 -30.93 8.44
C LEU A 387 -12.65 -30.10 8.52
N THR A 388 -12.54 -28.86 8.10
CA THR A 388 -13.69 -28.02 7.76
C THR A 388 -14.09 -28.24 6.31
N LYS A 389 -15.36 -27.97 5.99
CA LYS A 389 -15.80 -27.93 4.58
C LYS A 389 -15.04 -26.90 3.76
N GLY A 390 -14.71 -25.76 4.37
CA GLY A 390 -13.89 -24.74 3.72
C GLY A 390 -12.51 -25.25 3.30
N GLU A 391 -11.83 -26.02 4.15
CA GLU A 391 -10.57 -26.70 3.82
C GLU A 391 -10.74 -27.76 2.71
N VAL A 392 -11.83 -28.53 2.74
CA VAL A 392 -12.17 -29.49 1.67
C VAL A 392 -12.35 -28.77 0.33
N GLY A 393 -13.12 -27.68 0.31
CA GLY A 393 -13.32 -26.87 -0.90
C GLY A 393 -12.02 -26.25 -1.43
N CYS A 394 -11.15 -25.78 -0.53
CA CYS A 394 -9.80 -25.32 -0.89
C CYS A 394 -9.01 -26.44 -1.57
N PHE A 395 -8.91 -27.61 -0.93
CA PHE A 395 -8.17 -28.76 -1.48
C PHE A 395 -8.69 -29.19 -2.86
N LEU A 396 -10.01 -29.33 -3.00
CA LEU A 396 -10.64 -29.73 -4.26
C LEU A 396 -10.36 -28.72 -5.39
N SER A 397 -10.32 -27.42 -5.08
CA SER A 397 -9.98 -26.38 -6.05
C SER A 397 -8.56 -26.58 -6.62
N HIS A 398 -7.58 -26.87 -5.76
CA HIS A 398 -6.22 -27.20 -6.20
C HIS A 398 -6.16 -28.54 -6.95
N PHE A 399 -6.87 -29.56 -6.47
CA PHE A 399 -6.92 -30.88 -7.09
C PHE A 399 -7.45 -30.84 -8.53
N PHE A 400 -8.52 -30.10 -8.79
CA PHE A 400 -9.07 -29.98 -10.14
C PHE A 400 -8.11 -29.28 -11.10
N ILE A 401 -7.34 -28.29 -10.63
CA ILE A 401 -6.29 -27.66 -11.44
C ILE A 401 -5.17 -28.64 -11.75
N TRP A 402 -4.70 -29.43 -10.77
CA TRP A 402 -3.70 -30.47 -11.02
C TRP A 402 -4.19 -31.48 -12.07
N LYS A 403 -5.46 -31.89 -11.97
CA LYS A 403 -6.09 -32.80 -12.93
C LYS A 403 -6.21 -32.18 -14.33
N GLU A 404 -6.56 -30.90 -14.42
CA GLU A 404 -6.61 -30.15 -15.67
C GLU A 404 -5.22 -30.09 -16.34
N MET A 405 -4.18 -29.73 -15.56
CA MET A 405 -2.79 -29.69 -16.04
C MET A 405 -2.33 -31.04 -16.59
N PHE A 406 -2.75 -32.14 -15.96
CA PHE A 406 -2.45 -33.47 -16.49
C PHE A 406 -3.22 -33.79 -17.78
N SER A 407 -4.50 -33.43 -17.84
CA SER A 407 -5.39 -33.80 -18.95
C SER A 407 -5.09 -33.04 -20.25
N ILE A 408 -4.74 -31.75 -20.17
CA ILE A 408 -4.49 -30.89 -21.34
C ILE A 408 -3.31 -31.42 -22.18
N TYR A 409 -2.24 -31.89 -21.54
CA TYR A 409 -1.04 -32.34 -22.25
C TYR A 409 -1.10 -33.78 -22.74
N CYS A 410 -2.04 -34.61 -22.26
CA CYS A 410 -2.34 -35.89 -22.91
C CYS A 410 -2.91 -35.70 -24.33
N LEU A 411 -3.48 -34.52 -24.64
CA LEU A 411 -3.96 -34.16 -25.98
C LEU A 411 -2.90 -33.48 -26.86
N PHE A 412 -1.88 -32.83 -26.27
CA PHE A 412 -0.82 -32.09 -26.96
C PHE A 412 0.55 -32.77 -26.87
N SER A 413 0.60 -34.11 -26.98
CA SER A 413 1.84 -34.87 -27.15
C SER A 413 2.47 -34.60 -28.53
N SER A 414 2.99 -33.40 -28.74
CA SER A 414 4.11 -33.05 -29.64
C SER A 414 4.14 -31.53 -29.84
N SER A 415 5.01 -30.81 -29.11
CA SER A 415 5.80 -29.66 -29.60
C SER A 415 6.57 -28.95 -28.46
N LEU A 416 7.90 -29.02 -28.56
CA LEU A 416 9.02 -28.15 -28.08
C LEU A 416 8.93 -27.39 -26.72
N LEU A 417 9.81 -27.56 -25.73
CA LEU A 417 11.29 -27.38 -25.54
C LEU A 417 11.76 -25.99 -25.00
N PHE A 418 12.21 -26.02 -23.73
CA PHE A 418 13.33 -25.32 -23.04
C PHE A 418 13.33 -23.79 -22.79
N PHE A 419 13.36 -23.39 -21.50
CA PHE A 419 14.57 -22.93 -20.78
C PHE A 419 14.39 -22.98 -19.24
N LEU A 420 15.48 -23.25 -18.51
CA LEU A 420 15.62 -23.51 -17.05
C LEU A 420 15.11 -24.87 -16.56
N SER A 421 15.89 -25.89 -16.90
CA SER A 421 15.93 -27.20 -16.27
C SER A 421 16.19 -27.12 -14.76
N PHE A 422 15.12 -27.16 -13.97
CA PHE A 422 15.10 -27.79 -12.64
C PHE A 422 13.86 -28.70 -12.56
N PHE A 423 14.10 -29.93 -12.10
CA PHE A 423 13.26 -31.13 -12.13
C PHE A 423 11.85 -30.97 -11.52
N CYS A 424 10.98 -32.00 -11.58
CA CYS A 424 9.71 -32.17 -10.84
C CYS A 424 9.51 -31.33 -9.54
N CYS A 425 9.12 -30.05 -9.62
CA CYS A 425 9.20 -29.14 -8.46
C CYS A 425 7.92 -28.35 -8.17
N CYS A 426 7.71 -28.09 -6.88
CA CYS A 426 6.81 -27.08 -6.34
C CYS A 426 7.63 -25.90 -5.82
N ARG A 427 7.24 -24.66 -6.10
CA ARG A 427 7.93 -23.45 -5.62
C ARG A 427 6.94 -22.53 -4.93
N TYR A 428 7.08 -22.33 -3.63
CA TYR A 428 6.28 -21.38 -2.88
C TYR A 428 6.67 -19.94 -3.23
N LEU A 429 5.65 -19.12 -3.50
CA LEU A 429 5.76 -17.67 -3.70
C LEU A 429 5.18 -16.91 -2.49
N GLY A 430 4.26 -17.54 -1.74
CA GLY A 430 3.73 -17.04 -0.47
C GLY A 430 3.25 -18.18 0.42
N ARG A 431 3.68 -18.16 1.69
CA ARG A 431 3.32 -19.14 2.73
C ARG A 431 3.67 -18.60 4.12
N LYS A 432 3.21 -19.25 5.19
CA LYS A 432 3.72 -19.03 6.54
C LYS A 432 4.85 -20.00 6.87
N GLN A 433 6.07 -19.48 6.98
CA GLN A 433 7.25 -20.23 7.40
C GLN A 433 7.17 -20.58 8.90
N VAL A 434 7.47 -21.83 9.25
CA VAL A 434 7.51 -22.30 10.64
C VAL A 434 8.93 -22.18 11.20
N ASN A 435 9.92 -22.71 10.47
CA ASN A 435 11.33 -22.71 10.87
C ASN A 435 12.20 -22.04 9.79
N PRO A 436 12.16 -20.70 9.62
CA PRO A 436 12.87 -20.01 8.55
C PRO A 436 14.40 -20.18 8.63
N GLY A 437 14.95 -20.46 9.81
CA GLY A 437 16.37 -20.71 10.03
C GLY A 437 16.89 -22.04 9.48
N ASN A 438 16.02 -23.00 9.19
CA ASN A 438 16.38 -24.32 8.68
C ASN A 438 16.41 -24.38 7.14
N GLU A 439 16.05 -23.30 6.46
CA GLU A 439 15.95 -23.28 5.00
C GLU A 439 17.30 -22.99 4.34
N GLU A 440 17.82 -23.99 3.64
CA GLU A 440 19.11 -23.91 2.97
C GLU A 440 18.99 -23.20 1.61
N PRO A 441 19.87 -22.22 1.31
CA PRO A 441 19.94 -21.62 -0.03
C PRO A 441 20.24 -22.65 -1.11
N VAL A 442 19.58 -22.52 -2.26
CA VAL A 442 19.90 -23.34 -3.43
C VAL A 442 21.18 -22.80 -4.07
N GLU A 443 22.18 -23.69 -4.23
CA GLU A 443 23.45 -23.30 -4.83
C GLU A 443 23.28 -22.69 -6.21
N ASN A 444 24.02 -21.60 -6.47
CA ASN A 444 24.02 -20.86 -7.74
C ASN A 444 22.68 -20.22 -8.15
N VAL A 445 21.65 -20.24 -7.30
CA VAL A 445 20.36 -19.56 -7.55
C VAL A 445 20.11 -18.53 -6.46
N ARG A 446 20.10 -17.25 -6.84
CA ARG A 446 19.79 -16.15 -5.91
C ARG A 446 18.33 -16.23 -5.49
N ASN A 447 18.07 -15.86 -4.23
CA ASN A 447 16.72 -15.68 -3.68
C ASN A 447 15.84 -16.95 -3.72
N LEU A 448 16.45 -18.14 -3.72
CA LEU A 448 15.75 -19.41 -3.69
C LEU A 448 16.33 -20.28 -2.57
N VAL A 449 15.45 -20.92 -1.79
CA VAL A 449 15.80 -21.84 -0.71
C VAL A 449 15.05 -23.16 -0.87
N MET A 450 15.59 -24.24 -0.29
CA MET A 450 14.85 -25.48 -0.07
C MET A 450 13.73 -25.23 0.93
N ALA A 451 12.49 -25.53 0.56
CA ALA A 451 11.35 -25.27 1.43
C ALA A 451 11.35 -26.25 2.60
N ASP A 452 11.20 -25.73 3.82
CA ASP A 452 10.92 -26.54 5.00
C ASP A 452 9.41 -26.55 5.30
N TYR A 453 9.02 -27.14 6.43
CA TYR A 453 7.63 -27.17 6.89
C TYR A 453 7.01 -25.77 6.96
N SER A 454 5.75 -25.68 6.52
CA SER A 454 5.02 -24.41 6.44
C SER A 454 3.52 -24.62 6.46
N TYR A 455 2.82 -23.56 6.85
CA TYR A 455 1.36 -23.46 6.79
C TYR A 455 0.92 -22.40 5.79
N TRP A 456 -0.41 -22.31 5.60
CA TRP A 456 -1.06 -21.20 4.91
C TRP A 456 -0.50 -20.96 3.52
N THR A 457 -0.61 -21.97 2.66
CA THR A 457 -0.18 -21.86 1.25
C THR A 457 -0.98 -20.78 0.54
N LEU A 458 -0.35 -19.63 0.27
CA LEU A 458 -0.99 -18.49 -0.41
C LEU A 458 -0.84 -18.57 -1.92
N SER A 459 0.35 -18.96 -2.38
CA SER A 459 0.67 -19.09 -3.80
C SER A 459 1.89 -19.98 -4.02
N TYR A 460 1.86 -20.75 -5.10
CA TYR A 460 2.97 -21.59 -5.52
C TYR A 460 2.95 -21.79 -7.05
N ALA A 461 4.12 -22.07 -7.62
CA ALA A 461 4.27 -22.58 -8.96
C ALA A 461 4.51 -24.10 -8.89
N ILE A 462 3.96 -24.87 -9.84
CA ILE A 462 4.14 -26.31 -9.89
C ILE A 462 4.35 -26.76 -11.33
N SER A 463 5.30 -27.68 -11.55
CA SER A 463 5.46 -28.30 -12.86
C SER A 463 4.42 -29.39 -13.09
N GLN A 464 4.15 -29.72 -14.35
CA GLN A 464 3.25 -30.83 -14.70
C GLN A 464 3.65 -32.15 -14.01
N GLN A 465 4.94 -32.46 -13.96
CA GLN A 465 5.45 -33.65 -13.28
C GLN A 465 5.20 -33.58 -11.76
N GLY A 466 5.33 -32.39 -11.16
CA GLY A 466 4.95 -32.15 -9.77
C GLY A 466 3.46 -32.41 -9.52
N ALA A 467 2.58 -31.86 -10.37
CA ALA A 467 1.14 -32.10 -10.30
C ALA A 467 0.81 -33.59 -10.44
N GLN A 468 1.49 -34.31 -11.34
CA GLN A 468 1.29 -35.76 -11.49
C GLN A 468 1.69 -36.54 -10.23
N LYS A 469 2.80 -36.17 -9.57
CA LYS A 469 3.19 -36.78 -8.29
C LYS A 469 2.14 -36.57 -7.21
N LEU A 470 1.52 -35.39 -7.15
CA LEU A 470 0.44 -35.09 -6.21
C LEU A 470 -0.82 -35.92 -6.50
N LEU A 471 -1.21 -36.08 -7.78
CA LEU A 471 -2.36 -36.89 -8.17
C LEU A 471 -2.14 -38.39 -7.91
N ASN A 472 -0.96 -38.91 -8.24
CA ASN A 472 -0.57 -40.31 -8.01
C ASN A 472 -0.55 -40.70 -6.52
N ALA A 473 -0.55 -39.71 -5.62
CA ALA A 473 -0.65 -39.95 -4.18
C ALA A 473 -2.06 -40.38 -3.75
N GLU A 474 -3.05 -40.32 -4.65
CA GLU A 474 -4.48 -40.57 -4.38
C GLU A 474 -4.99 -39.76 -3.18
N PRO A 475 -4.92 -38.42 -3.22
CA PRO A 475 -5.14 -37.61 -2.04
C PRO A 475 -6.60 -37.53 -1.59
N LEU A 476 -7.58 -37.85 -2.44
CA LEU A 476 -8.99 -37.74 -2.09
C LEU A 476 -9.42 -38.76 -1.03
N SER A 477 -8.93 -40.00 -1.10
CA SER A 477 -9.26 -41.08 -0.15
C SER A 477 -8.55 -40.95 1.22
N LYS A 478 -7.71 -39.93 1.37
CA LYS A 478 -6.90 -39.66 2.57
C LYS A 478 -6.57 -38.17 2.68
N MET A 479 -7.62 -37.36 2.62
CA MET A 479 -7.55 -35.92 2.53
C MET A 479 -7.03 -35.29 3.83
N LEU A 480 -6.21 -34.27 3.63
CA LEU A 480 -5.68 -33.33 4.61
C LEU A 480 -5.80 -31.92 4.02
N PRO A 481 -5.70 -30.84 4.81
CA PRO A 481 -5.53 -29.51 4.25
C PRO A 481 -4.33 -29.46 3.30
N VAL A 482 -4.42 -28.62 2.26
CA VAL A 482 -3.39 -28.55 1.22
C VAL A 482 -2.01 -28.16 1.78
N ASP A 483 -2.00 -27.34 2.83
CA ASP A 483 -0.79 -26.89 3.51
C ASP A 483 -0.18 -27.95 4.43
N GLU A 484 -0.89 -29.03 4.76
CA GLU A 484 -0.32 -30.24 5.39
C GLU A 484 0.11 -31.27 4.34
N PHE A 485 -0.70 -31.43 3.29
CA PHE A 485 -0.45 -32.40 2.23
C PHE A 485 0.82 -32.09 1.44
N LEU A 486 1.05 -30.84 1.05
CA LEU A 486 2.25 -30.47 0.29
C LEU A 486 3.54 -30.83 1.07
N PRO A 487 3.74 -30.42 2.34
CA PRO A 487 4.90 -30.83 3.14
C PRO A 487 5.09 -32.34 3.31
N ILE A 488 4.01 -33.11 3.33
CA ILE A 488 4.13 -34.58 3.33
C ILE A 488 4.76 -35.02 2.01
N MET A 489 4.30 -34.51 0.88
CA MET A 489 4.76 -34.96 -0.44
C MET A 489 6.23 -34.62 -0.74
N TYR A 490 6.81 -33.61 -0.07
CA TYR A 490 8.25 -33.31 -0.11
C TYR A 490 9.02 -33.73 1.15
N ASP A 491 8.44 -34.61 1.96
CA ASP A 491 9.05 -35.28 3.12
C ASP A 491 9.59 -34.35 4.23
N LYS A 492 8.93 -33.19 4.43
CA LYS A 492 9.28 -32.21 5.48
C LYS A 492 8.19 -32.04 6.53
N HIS A 493 7.11 -32.81 6.48
CA HIS A 493 6.07 -32.78 7.50
C HIS A 493 6.57 -33.37 8.84
N PRO A 494 6.32 -32.73 10.00
CA PRO A 494 6.83 -33.17 11.31
C PRO A 494 6.16 -34.44 11.84
N ASN A 495 4.90 -34.69 11.48
CA ASN A 495 4.16 -35.90 11.91
C ASN A 495 4.47 -37.12 11.02
N GLU A 496 5.25 -38.07 11.55
CA GLU A 496 5.61 -39.33 10.87
C GLU A 496 4.41 -40.25 10.61
N ALA A 497 3.40 -40.26 11.49
CA ALA A 497 2.21 -41.07 11.30
C ALA A 497 1.46 -40.62 10.04
N TYR A 498 1.32 -39.32 9.82
CA TYR A 498 0.69 -38.78 8.61
C TYR A 498 1.49 -39.14 7.36
N LYS A 499 2.82 -39.01 7.41
CA LYS A 499 3.72 -39.37 6.29
C LYS A 499 3.64 -40.84 5.90
N SER A 500 3.42 -41.76 6.86
CA SER A 500 3.37 -43.20 6.58
C SER A 500 2.25 -43.61 5.61
N HIS A 501 1.18 -42.83 5.50
CA HIS A 501 0.09 -43.06 4.53
C HIS A 501 0.46 -42.69 3.09
N PHE A 502 1.60 -42.02 2.90
CA PHE A 502 2.11 -41.58 1.60
C PHE A 502 3.52 -42.12 1.42
N PRO A 503 3.72 -43.34 0.86
CA PRO A 503 5.05 -43.94 0.73
C PRO A 503 5.93 -43.21 -0.30
N ASN A 504 5.33 -42.65 -1.35
CA ASN A 504 6.02 -41.98 -2.45
C ASN A 504 6.07 -40.46 -2.23
N ARG A 505 7.03 -39.98 -1.43
CA ARG A 505 7.21 -38.55 -1.07
C ARG A 505 8.40 -37.94 -1.80
N ASN A 506 8.34 -37.94 -3.13
CA ASN A 506 9.46 -37.55 -4.00
C ASN A 506 9.26 -36.19 -4.68
N LEU A 507 8.36 -35.34 -4.16
CA LEU A 507 8.22 -33.97 -4.64
C LEU A 507 9.42 -33.15 -4.16
N GLN A 508 10.02 -32.36 -5.04
CA GLN A 508 11.01 -31.38 -4.63
C GLN A 508 10.31 -30.03 -4.41
N ALA A 509 10.59 -29.38 -3.28
CA ALA A 509 9.94 -28.12 -2.92
C ALA A 509 10.98 -27.02 -2.64
N PHE A 510 10.76 -25.86 -3.26
CA PHE A 510 11.56 -24.67 -3.08
C PHE A 510 10.69 -23.50 -2.60
N SER A 511 11.30 -22.44 -2.11
CA SER A 511 10.61 -21.19 -1.74
C SER A 511 11.43 -19.99 -2.18
N THR A 512 10.77 -18.92 -2.62
CA THR A 512 11.45 -17.64 -2.83
C THR A 512 11.85 -17.02 -1.49
N ARG A 513 12.96 -16.30 -1.47
CA ARG A 513 13.43 -15.51 -0.33
C ARG A 513 13.94 -14.15 -0.82
N PRO A 514 13.23 -13.03 -0.55
CA PRO A 514 11.98 -12.94 0.23
C PRO A 514 10.78 -13.58 -0.48
N LEU A 515 9.69 -13.80 0.27
CA LEU A 515 8.39 -14.20 -0.30
C LEU A 515 7.84 -13.08 -1.19
N LEU A 516 7.23 -13.44 -2.31
CA LEU A 516 6.67 -12.50 -3.28
C LEU A 516 5.21 -12.16 -3.00
N VAL A 517 4.49 -13.07 -2.34
CA VAL A 517 3.08 -12.91 -2.00
C VAL A 517 2.91 -13.02 -0.49
N GLN A 518 2.22 -12.03 0.09
CA GLN A 518 1.96 -11.93 1.52
C GLN A 518 0.47 -11.59 1.75
N PRO A 519 -0.11 -12.01 2.88
CA PRO A 519 -1.49 -11.67 3.18
C PRO A 519 -1.57 -10.19 3.59
N CYS A 520 -2.67 -9.53 3.23
CA CYS A 520 -2.92 -8.14 3.62
C CYS A 520 -3.40 -7.99 5.08
N HIS A 521 -3.96 -9.05 5.64
CA HIS A 521 -4.49 -9.11 7.01
C HIS A 521 -4.15 -10.46 7.64
N TYR A 522 -3.96 -10.46 8.96
CA TYR A 522 -3.69 -11.64 9.78
C TYR A 522 -4.83 -11.86 10.77
N ALA A 523 -4.95 -13.08 11.30
CA ALA A 523 -5.94 -13.36 12.34
C ALA A 523 -5.75 -12.39 13.51
N GLY A 524 -6.87 -11.91 14.06
CA GLY A 524 -6.89 -10.84 15.07
C GLY A 524 -6.99 -9.42 14.52
N ASP A 525 -6.70 -9.20 13.22
CA ASP A 525 -6.94 -7.88 12.61
C ASP A 525 -8.45 -7.62 12.46
N PRO A 526 -8.94 -6.39 12.68
CA PRO A 526 -10.38 -6.08 12.64
C PRO A 526 -11.10 -6.43 11.33
N GLN A 527 -10.37 -6.46 10.22
CA GLN A 527 -10.90 -6.75 8.87
C GLN A 527 -10.54 -8.16 8.38
N TRP A 528 -9.89 -8.99 9.22
CA TRP A 528 -9.52 -10.34 8.81
C TRP A 528 -10.73 -11.28 8.75
N VAL A 529 -10.83 -12.04 7.66
CA VAL A 529 -11.90 -13.01 7.41
C VAL A 529 -11.31 -14.23 6.71
N SER A 530 -11.68 -15.44 7.15
CA SER A 530 -11.26 -16.69 6.51
C SER A 530 -12.46 -17.55 6.08
N ASP A 531 -12.58 -17.80 4.78
CA ASP A 531 -13.63 -18.69 4.22
C ASP A 531 -13.30 -20.18 4.41
N THR A 532 -12.06 -20.52 4.76
CA THR A 532 -11.67 -21.90 5.08
C THR A 532 -11.97 -22.24 6.53
N GLU A 533 -11.68 -21.32 7.45
CA GLU A 533 -11.78 -21.55 8.90
C GLU A 533 -13.20 -21.33 9.46
N THR A 534 -14.04 -20.52 8.79
CA THR A 534 -15.40 -20.17 9.27
C THR A 534 -16.48 -20.90 8.46
N SER A 535 -16.55 -22.22 8.63
CA SER A 535 -17.55 -23.09 7.97
C SER A 535 -18.14 -24.10 8.96
N THR A 536 -18.49 -25.31 8.51
CA THR A 536 -18.85 -26.43 9.38
C THR A 536 -17.80 -27.53 9.27
N LEU A 537 -17.85 -28.51 10.16
CA LEU A 537 -17.08 -29.74 10.00
C LEU A 537 -17.47 -30.46 8.69
N TRP A 538 -16.52 -31.17 8.10
CA TRP A 538 -16.68 -31.85 6.82
C TRP A 538 -17.72 -32.99 6.88
N ASP A 539 -17.84 -33.65 8.02
CA ASP A 539 -18.71 -34.81 8.29
C ASP A 539 -19.90 -34.51 9.20
N ASP A 540 -19.99 -33.30 9.76
CA ASP A 540 -21.10 -32.86 10.60
C ASP A 540 -21.51 -31.41 10.29
N ASP A 541 -22.64 -31.27 9.59
CA ASP A 541 -23.23 -30.00 9.18
C ASP A 541 -23.75 -29.15 10.35
N SER A 542 -23.92 -29.75 11.55
CA SER A 542 -24.44 -29.06 12.72
C SER A 542 -23.36 -28.29 13.51
N VAL A 543 -22.09 -28.67 13.35
CA VAL A 543 -20.97 -28.10 14.10
C VAL A 543 -20.32 -26.98 13.30
N ARG A 544 -20.62 -25.74 13.67
CA ARG A 544 -19.96 -24.56 13.11
C ARG A 544 -18.56 -24.37 13.71
N THR A 545 -17.62 -24.00 12.87
CA THR A 545 -16.25 -23.65 13.26
C THR A 545 -16.09 -22.14 13.29
N ASP A 546 -15.19 -21.66 14.15
CA ASP A 546 -14.71 -20.30 14.13
C ASP A 546 -13.18 -20.28 14.08
N TRP A 547 -12.61 -19.08 14.01
CA TRP A 547 -11.17 -18.90 13.98
C TRP A 547 -10.50 -18.96 15.36
N ARG A 548 -11.28 -19.08 16.46
CA ARG A 548 -10.71 -19.07 17.82
C ARG A 548 -9.88 -20.33 18.00
N GLY A 549 -8.55 -20.15 18.09
CA GLY A 549 -7.57 -21.25 18.12
C GLY A 549 -6.80 -21.44 16.81
N SER A 550 -7.11 -20.72 15.72
CA SER A 550 -6.27 -20.69 14.51
C SER A 550 -5.00 -19.87 14.76
N HIS A 551 -4.06 -20.47 15.49
CA HIS A 551 -2.71 -19.92 15.66
C HIS A 551 -1.90 -19.93 14.35
N LYS A 552 -2.34 -20.73 13.37
CA LYS A 552 -1.80 -20.80 12.01
C LYS A 552 -1.83 -19.45 11.31
N THR A 553 -2.83 -18.60 11.54
CA THR A 553 -3.01 -17.35 10.78
C THR A 553 -2.71 -16.07 11.58
N LEU A 554 -2.35 -16.20 12.87
CA LEU A 554 -1.91 -15.10 13.73
C LEU A 554 -0.53 -14.57 13.31
N LYS A 555 -0.38 -13.24 13.34
CA LYS A 555 0.89 -12.54 13.12
C LYS A 555 1.84 -12.80 14.29
N GLY A 556 3.05 -13.30 14.02
CA GLY A 556 4.07 -13.56 15.06
C GLY A 556 3.75 -14.73 16.02
N ALA A 557 2.74 -15.56 15.74
CA ALA A 557 2.47 -16.73 16.57
C ALA A 557 3.49 -17.83 16.33
N ALA A 558 4.18 -18.24 17.41
CA ALA A 558 5.06 -19.40 17.41
C ALA A 558 4.23 -20.69 17.21
N PRO A 559 4.74 -21.66 16.42
CA PRO A 559 4.20 -23.02 16.36
C PRO A 559 4.17 -23.69 17.75
N PRO A 560 3.41 -24.77 17.95
CA PRO A 560 3.38 -25.51 19.21
C PRO A 560 4.79 -26.05 19.51
N PRO A 561 5.16 -26.24 20.80
CA PRO A 561 6.51 -26.66 21.20
C PRO A 561 6.99 -27.93 20.50
N ASP A 562 6.06 -28.86 20.22
CA ASP A 562 6.34 -30.14 19.55
C ASP A 562 6.66 -30.01 18.05
N MET A 563 6.52 -28.82 17.47
CA MET A 563 6.80 -28.52 16.05
C MET A 563 8.00 -27.58 15.83
N LEU A 564 8.62 -27.13 16.92
CA LEU A 564 9.77 -26.21 16.90
C LEU A 564 11.08 -26.98 17.10
N SER A 565 12.03 -26.82 16.18
CA SER A 565 13.45 -27.02 16.52
C SER A 565 13.92 -25.80 17.34
N GLY A 566 14.77 -25.99 18.35
CA GLY A 566 15.11 -25.04 19.43
C GLY A 566 15.71 -23.66 19.07
N THR A 567 15.54 -23.17 17.85
CA THR A 567 16.05 -21.89 17.32
C THR A 567 14.97 -21.13 16.54
N TYR A 568 13.83 -20.84 17.18
CA TYR A 568 12.89 -19.82 16.67
C TYR A 568 13.36 -18.44 17.14
N LYS A 569 13.80 -17.58 16.21
CA LYS A 569 14.01 -16.15 16.45
C LYS A 569 13.22 -15.38 15.38
N ASP A 570 12.27 -14.59 15.85
CA ASP A 570 11.45 -13.69 15.04
C ASP A 570 12.30 -12.46 14.69
N GLU A 571 12.43 -12.14 13.40
CA GLU A 571 13.01 -10.87 12.94
C GLU A 571 11.87 -9.92 12.59
N LEU A 572 11.73 -8.88 13.45
CA LEU A 572 10.87 -7.70 13.29
C LEU A 572 11.19 -6.88 12.04
#